data_AF-K9QW31-F1
#
_entry.id   AF-K9QW31-F1
#
_cell.length_a   1.000
_cell.length_b   1.000
_cell.length_c   1.000
_cell.angle_alpha   90.00
_cell.angle_beta   90.00
_cell.angle_gamma   90.00
#
_symmetry.space_group_name_H-M   'P 1'
#
loop_
_entity.id
_entity.type
_entity.pdbx_description
1 polymer ?
#
loop_
_entity_poly.entity_id
_entity_poly.type
_entity_poly.pdbx_seq_one_letter_code
_entity_poly.pdbx_strand_id
1 'polypeptide(L)'
;MKKSTLTLLCLLWVLIPHTAIAGGSSWEYQVVRFKKTSPTSAEFSLRPTRREQNYPRRECKEIVVRARYRPEAFWRRTWSQFVSRRTQNQALNLLEEAFKQKKPTRFGEIGTGLKKANGQACVFESRGLDVRQEHPSKQNAVYSYHDPI
;
A
#
# COMPACT_ATOMS: atom_id res chain seq x y z
N MET A 1 -10.25 26.07 52.13
CA MET A 1 -11.03 25.41 51.06
C MET A 1 -10.12 25.17 49.86
N LYS A 2 -9.66 23.95 49.63
CA LYS A 2 -8.72 23.60 48.54
C LYS A 2 -9.23 22.35 47.81
N LYS A 3 -10.12 22.53 46.85
CA LYS A 3 -10.45 21.52 45.83
C LYS A 3 -10.94 22.28 44.61
N SER A 4 -10.23 22.14 43.48
CA SER A 4 -10.70 22.37 42.09
C SER A 4 -9.67 23.06 41.19
N THR A 5 -8.41 22.63 41.22
CA THR A 5 -7.45 22.96 40.14
C THR A 5 -6.97 21.73 39.38
N LEU A 6 -7.12 20.52 39.94
CA LEU A 6 -6.69 19.28 39.27
C LEU A 6 -7.59 18.88 38.10
N THR A 7 -8.89 19.20 38.18
CA THR A 7 -9.89 18.81 37.17
C THR A 7 -9.75 19.57 35.85
N LEU A 8 -9.19 20.79 35.87
CA LEU A 8 -9.02 21.62 34.68
C LEU A 8 -7.88 21.12 33.77
N LEU A 9 -6.89 20.44 34.34
CA LEU A 9 -5.72 19.95 33.59
C LEU A 9 -6.04 18.73 32.72
N CYS A 10 -6.98 17.88 33.13
CA CYS A 10 -7.37 16.68 32.38
C CYS A 10 -8.20 16.99 31.14
N LEU A 11 -8.93 18.11 31.10
CA LEU A 11 -9.74 18.50 29.94
C LEU A 11 -8.91 19.05 28.78
N LEU A 12 -7.71 19.59 29.04
CA LEU A 12 -6.87 20.17 27.99
C LEU A 12 -6.19 19.13 27.09
N TRP A 13 -6.05 17.88 27.55
CA TRP A 13 -5.41 16.80 26.79
C TRP A 13 -6.32 16.16 25.71
N VAL A 14 -7.63 16.39 25.78
CA VAL A 14 -8.59 15.81 24.81
C VAL A 14 -8.66 16.63 23.51
N LEU A 15 -8.05 17.83 23.48
CA LEU A 15 -8.12 18.76 22.36
C LEU A 15 -6.90 18.72 21.43
N ILE A 16 -5.97 17.78 21.60
CA ILE A 16 -4.92 17.58 20.60
C ILE A 16 -5.53 16.70 19.51
N PRO A 17 -5.91 17.24 18.33
CA PRO A 17 -6.35 16.42 17.23
C PRO A 17 -5.16 15.52 16.86
N HIS A 18 -5.25 14.26 17.26
CA HIS A 18 -4.39 13.24 16.68
C HIS A 18 -4.90 13.13 15.25
N THR A 19 -4.26 13.84 14.33
CA THR A 19 -4.43 13.58 12.91
C THR A 19 -3.96 12.15 12.71
N ALA A 20 -4.90 11.21 12.81
CA ALA A 20 -4.72 9.86 12.34
C ALA A 20 -4.54 10.01 10.83
N ILE A 21 -3.29 10.21 10.41
CA ILE A 21 -2.89 10.00 9.04
C ILE A 21 -3.17 8.52 8.86
N ALA A 22 -4.30 8.20 8.23
CA ALA A 22 -4.58 6.88 7.70
C ALA A 22 -3.50 6.61 6.64
N GLY A 23 -2.33 6.21 7.14
CA GLY A 23 -1.10 6.08 6.39
C GLY A 23 -1.06 4.72 5.75
N GLY A 24 -0.65 4.68 4.49
CA GLY A 24 -0.17 3.44 3.92
C GLY A 24 1.12 3.02 4.64
N SER A 25 1.37 1.72 4.66
CA SER A 25 2.69 1.18 5.00
C SER A 25 3.28 0.54 3.76
N SER A 26 4.58 0.75 3.53
CA SER A 26 5.30 0.08 2.47
C SER A 26 6.59 -0.53 2.97
N TRP A 27 7.03 -1.54 2.23
CA TRP A 27 8.20 -2.35 2.52
C TRP A 27 9.06 -2.50 1.27
N GLU A 28 10.36 -2.70 1.45
CA GLU A 28 11.31 -3.00 0.40
C GLU A 28 11.16 -4.45 -0.06
N TYR A 29 10.85 -4.61 -1.35
CA TYR A 29 10.71 -5.89 -2.02
C TYR A 29 11.62 -5.95 -3.25
N GLN A 30 12.05 -7.16 -3.58
CA GLN A 30 12.54 -7.48 -4.91
C GLN A 30 11.38 -7.98 -5.76
N VAL A 31 11.18 -7.39 -6.94
CA VAL A 31 10.30 -7.96 -7.97
C VAL A 31 11.06 -9.12 -8.63
N VAL A 32 10.56 -10.34 -8.47
CA VAL A 32 11.27 -11.56 -8.90
C VAL A 32 10.60 -12.25 -10.09
N ARG A 33 9.33 -11.96 -10.33
CA ARG A 33 8.59 -12.32 -11.55
C ARG A 33 7.70 -11.15 -11.91
N PHE A 34 7.56 -10.87 -13.20
CA PHE A 34 6.66 -9.84 -13.68
C PHE A 34 6.08 -10.26 -15.04
N LYS A 35 4.75 -10.29 -15.13
CA LYS A 35 4.00 -10.61 -16.35
C LYS A 35 2.92 -9.56 -16.56
N LYS A 36 3.20 -8.60 -17.43
CA LYS A 36 2.21 -7.61 -17.87
C LYS A 36 1.25 -8.25 -18.87
N THR A 37 -0.05 -8.13 -18.62
CA THR A 37 -1.10 -8.67 -19.51
C THR A 37 -1.87 -7.57 -20.24
N SER A 38 -1.86 -6.35 -19.71
CA SER A 38 -2.35 -5.14 -20.39
C SER A 38 -1.68 -3.91 -19.78
N PRO A 39 -1.90 -2.68 -20.32
CA PRO A 39 -1.46 -1.45 -19.66
C PRO A 39 -1.99 -1.26 -18.23
N THR A 40 -3.05 -1.97 -17.84
CA THR A 40 -3.70 -1.81 -16.53
C THR A 40 -3.80 -3.11 -15.72
N SER A 41 -3.12 -4.16 -16.18
CA SER A 41 -3.13 -5.48 -15.55
C SER A 41 -1.77 -6.15 -15.60
N ALA A 42 -1.34 -6.74 -14.49
CA ALA A 42 -0.16 -7.56 -14.41
C ALA A 42 -0.28 -8.58 -13.28
N GLU A 43 0.46 -9.68 -13.40
CA GLU A 43 0.77 -10.56 -12.28
C GLU A 43 2.27 -10.42 -11.97
N PHE A 44 2.61 -10.22 -10.71
CA PHE A 44 3.99 -10.09 -10.29
C PHE A 44 4.25 -10.71 -8.93
N SER A 45 5.48 -11.15 -8.72
CA SER A 45 5.93 -11.74 -7.47
C SER A 45 6.84 -10.80 -6.73
N LEU A 46 6.60 -10.63 -5.44
CA LEU A 46 7.41 -9.82 -4.53
C LEU A 46 8.08 -10.71 -3.49
N ARG A 47 9.38 -10.53 -3.32
CA ARG A 47 10.18 -11.20 -2.29
C ARG A 47 10.74 -10.16 -1.32
N PRO A 48 10.49 -10.27 -0.01
CA PRO A 48 10.98 -9.29 0.96
C PRO A 48 12.52 -9.26 0.91
N THR A 49 13.11 -8.07 1.02
CA THR A 49 14.57 -7.97 1.15
C THR A 49 15.00 -8.26 2.59
N ARG A 50 16.26 -8.64 2.80
CA ARG A 50 16.78 -8.94 4.15
C ARG A 50 16.85 -7.70 5.06
N ARG A 51 16.64 -6.51 4.51
CA ARG A 51 16.77 -5.23 5.24
C ARG A 51 15.57 -4.93 6.13
N GLU A 52 14.39 -5.46 5.82
CA GLU A 52 13.18 -5.20 6.59
C GLU A 52 12.68 -6.46 7.29
N GLN A 53 12.63 -6.39 8.62
CA GLN A 53 12.21 -7.51 9.47
C GLN A 53 10.70 -7.49 9.78
N ASN A 54 10.01 -6.38 9.49
CA ASN A 54 8.63 -6.12 9.92
C ASN A 54 7.59 -6.20 8.79
N TYR A 55 7.81 -7.05 7.79
CA TYR A 55 6.81 -7.28 6.74
C TYR A 55 5.60 -8.08 7.28
N PRO A 56 4.37 -7.79 6.83
CA PRO A 56 3.13 -8.31 7.43
C PRO A 56 2.80 -9.77 7.06
N ARG A 57 3.61 -10.42 6.20
CA ARG A 57 3.30 -11.74 5.61
C ARG A 57 4.47 -12.72 5.78
N ARG A 58 4.96 -12.86 7.03
CA ARG A 58 6.20 -13.58 7.36
C ARG A 58 6.22 -15.05 6.97
N GLU A 59 5.05 -15.64 6.80
CA GLU A 59 4.84 -16.99 6.32
C GLU A 59 5.16 -17.17 4.83
N CYS A 60 5.16 -16.09 4.04
CA CYS A 60 5.39 -16.13 2.60
C CYS A 60 6.83 -15.77 2.25
N LYS A 61 7.58 -16.73 1.70
CA LYS A 61 8.89 -16.46 1.06
C LYS A 61 8.76 -15.47 -0.10
N GLU A 62 7.62 -15.50 -0.78
CA GLU A 62 7.26 -14.67 -1.91
C GLU A 62 5.75 -14.53 -1.93
N ILE A 63 5.25 -13.33 -2.23
CA ILE A 63 3.83 -13.11 -2.48
C ILE A 63 3.60 -12.86 -3.95
N VAL A 64 2.52 -13.41 -4.50
CA VAL A 64 2.07 -13.14 -5.86
C VAL A 64 0.94 -12.13 -5.79
N VAL A 65 1.05 -11.05 -6.57
CA VAL A 65 0.02 -10.01 -6.67
C VAL A 65 -0.54 -9.99 -8.09
N ARG A 66 -1.85 -10.18 -8.18
CA ARG A 66 -2.65 -10.01 -9.39
C ARG A 66 -3.28 -8.63 -9.37
N ALA A 67 -2.63 -7.69 -10.04
CA ALA A 67 -3.12 -6.32 -10.16
C ALA A 67 -3.99 -6.18 -11.40
N ARG A 68 -5.22 -5.70 -11.22
CA ARG A 68 -6.13 -5.35 -12.31
C ARG A 68 -6.91 -4.11 -11.92
N TYR A 69 -6.75 -3.03 -12.68
CA TYR A 69 -7.51 -1.81 -12.42
C TYR A 69 -9.02 -2.06 -12.45
N ARG A 70 -9.69 -1.76 -11.33
CA ARG A 70 -11.14 -1.82 -11.16
C ARG A 70 -11.58 -0.65 -10.28
N PRO A 71 -12.09 0.45 -10.86
CA PRO A 71 -12.42 1.65 -10.09
C PRO A 71 -13.46 1.34 -9.01
N GLU A 72 -13.51 2.19 -7.99
CA GLU A 72 -14.60 2.16 -7.02
C GLU A 72 -15.93 2.50 -7.67
N ALA A 73 -17.01 2.07 -6.99
CA ALA A 73 -18.32 2.58 -7.28
C ALA A 73 -18.35 4.10 -7.07
N PHE A 74 -19.12 4.82 -7.90
CA PHE A 74 -19.09 6.28 -7.91
C PHE A 74 -19.51 6.93 -6.59
N TRP A 75 -20.24 6.22 -5.73
CA TRP A 75 -20.72 6.68 -4.42
C TRP A 75 -19.76 6.41 -3.25
N ARG A 76 -18.66 5.66 -3.46
CA ARG A 76 -17.68 5.36 -2.38
C ARG A 76 -16.40 6.19 -2.49
N ARG A 77 -15.82 6.31 -3.69
CA ARG A 77 -14.67 7.17 -4.06
C ARG A 77 -13.62 7.45 -2.96
N THR A 78 -13.27 6.45 -2.16
CA THR A 78 -12.34 6.61 -1.03
C THR A 78 -10.89 6.72 -1.52
N TRP A 79 -10.53 5.93 -2.54
CA TRP A 79 -9.20 5.90 -3.13
C TRP A 79 -9.17 6.18 -4.65
N SER A 80 -10.32 6.18 -5.33
CA SER A 80 -10.39 6.44 -6.78
C SER A 80 -9.97 7.85 -7.17
N GLN A 81 -9.87 8.78 -6.22
CA GLN A 81 -9.28 10.10 -6.43
C GLN A 81 -7.76 10.05 -6.64
N PHE A 82 -7.09 9.02 -6.13
CA PHE A 82 -5.65 8.82 -6.23
C PHE A 82 -5.28 7.80 -7.31
N VAL A 83 -6.17 6.86 -7.58
CA VAL A 83 -5.95 5.78 -8.55
C VAL A 83 -6.77 5.99 -9.81
N SER A 84 -6.09 6.04 -10.94
CA SER A 84 -6.66 6.04 -12.29
C SER A 84 -5.99 4.99 -13.17
N ARG A 85 -6.49 4.79 -14.40
CA ARG A 85 -5.80 3.97 -15.40
C ARG A 85 -4.36 4.43 -15.65
N ARG A 86 -4.12 5.75 -15.58
CA ARG A 86 -2.80 6.36 -15.79
C ARG A 86 -1.86 5.99 -14.65
N THR A 87 -2.26 6.22 -13.40
CA THR A 87 -1.42 5.93 -12.23
C THR A 87 -1.18 4.42 -12.10
N GLN A 88 -2.17 3.59 -12.42
CA GLN A 88 -2.01 2.14 -12.51
C GLN A 88 -0.89 1.78 -13.50
N ASN A 89 -0.96 2.29 -14.74
CA ASN A 89 0.05 1.96 -15.75
C ASN A 89 1.43 2.47 -15.33
N GLN A 90 1.52 3.66 -14.71
CA GLN A 90 2.77 4.19 -14.17
C GLN A 90 3.35 3.29 -13.08
N ALA A 91 2.54 2.84 -12.11
CA ALA A 91 2.97 1.90 -11.08
C ALA A 91 3.44 0.57 -11.67
N LEU A 92 2.71 0.02 -12.65
CA LEU A 92 3.10 -1.21 -13.33
C LEU A 92 4.41 -1.05 -14.11
N ASN A 93 4.64 0.09 -14.76
CA ASN A 93 5.90 0.37 -15.45
C ASN A 93 7.08 0.47 -14.46
N LEU A 94 6.88 1.08 -13.30
CA LEU A 94 7.91 1.16 -12.25
C LEU A 94 8.27 -0.24 -11.73
N LEU A 95 7.29 -1.09 -11.49
CA LEU A 95 7.52 -2.48 -11.08
C LEU A 95 8.22 -3.31 -12.18
N GLU A 96 7.84 -3.10 -13.45
CA GLU A 96 8.48 -3.73 -14.59
C GLU A 96 9.96 -3.32 -14.73
N GLU A 97 10.24 -2.03 -14.54
CA GLU A 97 11.60 -1.48 -14.55
C GLU A 97 12.43 -2.05 -13.39
N ALA A 98 11.88 -2.07 -12.17
CA ALA A 98 12.53 -2.66 -11.00
C ALA A 98 12.86 -4.15 -11.22
N PHE A 99 11.97 -4.90 -11.87
CA PHE A 99 12.21 -6.28 -12.28
C PHE A 99 13.37 -6.39 -13.28
N LYS A 100 13.34 -5.61 -14.37
CA LYS A 100 14.39 -5.61 -15.41
C LYS A 100 15.77 -5.24 -14.83
N GLN A 101 15.81 -4.25 -13.95
CA GLN A 101 17.05 -3.76 -13.32
C GLN A 101 17.48 -4.60 -12.11
N LYS A 102 16.67 -5.58 -11.68
CA LYS A 102 16.89 -6.34 -10.44
C LYS A 102 17.13 -5.43 -9.23
N LYS A 103 16.45 -4.28 -9.20
CA LYS A 103 16.58 -3.28 -8.15
C LYS A 103 15.47 -3.48 -7.10
N PRO A 104 15.77 -3.35 -5.80
CA PRO A 104 14.73 -3.28 -4.79
C PRO A 104 13.78 -2.11 -5.04
N THR A 105 12.50 -2.31 -4.79
CA THR A 105 11.45 -1.29 -4.90
C THR A 105 10.56 -1.33 -3.66
N ARG A 106 9.94 -0.20 -3.33
CA ARG A 106 9.00 -0.12 -2.21
C ARG A 106 7.60 -0.44 -2.69
N PHE A 107 6.96 -1.41 -2.04
CA PHE A 107 5.58 -1.79 -2.29
C PHE A 107 4.80 -1.82 -0.99
N GLY A 108 3.61 -1.24 -1.00
CA GLY A 108 2.80 -1.04 0.18
C GLY A 108 1.31 -1.14 -0.08
N GLU A 109 0.56 -0.92 1.00
CA GLU A 109 -0.89 -1.02 1.03
C GLU A 109 -1.46 0.17 1.77
N ILE A 110 -2.60 0.68 1.28
CA ILE A 110 -3.44 1.64 2.01
C ILE A 110 -4.78 0.97 2.31
N GLY A 111 -5.22 1.04 3.56
CA GLY A 111 -6.34 0.24 4.05
C GLY A 111 -6.03 -1.25 3.92
N THR A 112 -6.99 -2.04 3.43
CA THR A 112 -6.74 -3.47 3.17
C THR A 112 -5.74 -3.68 2.05
N GLY A 113 -5.70 -2.79 1.04
CA GLY A 113 -4.75 -2.74 -0.08
C GLY A 113 -4.63 -3.97 -1.00
N LEU A 114 -4.46 -5.16 -0.42
CA LEU A 114 -4.42 -6.47 -1.05
C LEU A 114 -5.47 -7.40 -0.43
N LYS A 115 -6.24 -8.09 -1.28
CA LYS A 115 -7.17 -9.14 -0.83
C LYS A 115 -6.59 -10.53 -1.15
N LYS A 116 -6.62 -11.46 -0.20
CA LYS A 116 -6.20 -12.85 -0.47
C LYS A 116 -7.08 -13.46 -1.57
N ALA A 117 -6.44 -14.12 -2.54
CA ALA A 117 -7.13 -14.93 -3.52
C ALA A 117 -7.69 -16.20 -2.84
N ASN A 118 -8.91 -16.60 -3.19
CA ASN A 118 -9.58 -17.72 -2.55
C ASN A 118 -8.73 -19.00 -2.59
N GLY A 119 -8.49 -19.60 -1.41
CA GLY A 119 -7.74 -20.84 -1.26
C GLY A 119 -6.22 -20.74 -1.44
N GLN A 120 -5.66 -19.54 -1.60
CA GLN A 120 -4.22 -19.35 -1.84
C GLN A 120 -3.60 -18.41 -0.80
N ALA A 121 -2.75 -18.95 0.08
CA ALA A 121 -2.21 -18.22 1.24
C ALA A 121 -1.30 -17.02 0.86
N CYS A 122 -0.51 -17.16 -0.21
CA CYS A 122 0.47 -16.16 -0.65
C CYS A 122 0.12 -15.54 -2.01
N VAL A 123 -1.14 -15.58 -2.42
CA VAL A 123 -1.62 -14.95 -3.67
C VAL A 123 -2.68 -13.92 -3.32
N PHE A 124 -2.53 -12.72 -3.88
CA PHE A 124 -3.31 -11.56 -3.54
C PHE A 124 -3.82 -10.85 -4.79
N GLU A 125 -4.93 -10.15 -4.64
CA GLU A 125 -5.55 -9.32 -5.66
C GLU A 125 -5.46 -7.85 -5.27
N SER A 126 -5.19 -7.01 -6.27
CA SER A 126 -5.18 -5.55 -6.16
C SER A 126 -6.09 -4.95 -7.22
N ARG A 127 -6.93 -3.99 -6.82
CA ARG A 127 -7.86 -3.29 -7.71
C ARG A 127 -7.32 -1.95 -8.21
N GLY A 128 -6.30 -1.42 -7.56
CA GLY A 128 -5.74 -0.12 -7.86
C GLY A 128 -4.30 -0.04 -7.40
N LEU A 129 -3.45 0.57 -8.22
CA LEU A 129 -2.08 0.92 -7.89
C LEU A 129 -1.86 2.41 -8.17
N ASP A 130 -1.19 3.09 -7.25
CA ASP A 130 -0.60 4.41 -7.50
C ASP A 130 0.87 4.43 -7.08
N VAL A 131 1.57 5.49 -7.51
CA VAL A 131 2.94 5.77 -7.08
C VAL A 131 2.89 6.98 -6.19
N ARG A 132 3.42 6.85 -4.97
CA ARG A 132 3.53 7.95 -4.01
C ARG A 132 4.96 8.13 -3.58
N GLN A 133 5.32 9.37 -3.30
CA GLN A 133 6.59 9.69 -2.69
C GLN A 133 6.44 9.63 -1.17
N GLU A 134 7.20 8.78 -0.51
CA GLU A 134 7.17 8.67 0.95
C GLU A 134 7.97 9.80 1.60
N HIS A 135 7.35 10.44 2.59
CA HIS A 135 8.04 11.41 3.44
C HIS A 135 8.63 10.69 4.67
N PRO A 136 9.87 10.99 5.10
CA PRO A 136 10.80 12.01 4.61
C PRO A 136 11.79 11.51 3.53
N SER A 137 11.80 10.21 3.21
CA SER A 137 12.84 9.59 2.37
C SER A 137 12.85 10.06 0.92
N LYS A 138 11.76 10.71 0.46
CA LYS A 138 11.52 11.12 -0.94
C LYS A 138 11.60 9.95 -1.93
N GLN A 139 11.48 8.71 -1.46
CA GLN A 139 11.49 7.53 -2.32
C GLN A 139 10.10 7.26 -2.88
N ASN A 140 10.05 6.83 -4.14
CA ASN A 140 8.80 6.36 -4.74
C ASN A 140 8.46 4.97 -4.20
N ALA A 141 7.23 4.82 -3.73
CA ALA A 141 6.62 3.55 -3.35
C ALA A 141 5.36 3.31 -4.19
N VAL A 142 5.14 2.06 -4.57
CA VAL A 142 3.92 1.61 -5.21
C VAL A 142 2.93 1.18 -4.14
N TYR A 143 1.76 1.78 -4.12
CA TYR A 143 0.73 1.49 -3.14
C TYR A 143 -0.45 0.78 -3.77
N SER A 144 -0.95 -0.25 -3.07
CA SER A 144 -2.10 -1.04 -3.49
C SER A 144 -3.38 -0.65 -2.76
N TYR A 145 -4.48 -0.73 -3.50
CA TYR A 145 -5.85 -0.50 -3.04
C TYR A 145 -6.73 -1.66 -3.48
N HIS A 146 -7.68 -2.04 -2.62
CA HIS A 146 -8.65 -3.10 -2.93
C HIS A 146 -10.05 -2.72 -2.47
N ASP A 147 -10.27 -2.67 -1.17
CA ASP A 147 -11.56 -2.31 -0.59
C ASP A 147 -11.63 -0.80 -0.32
N PRO A 148 -12.84 -0.21 -0.25
CA PRO A 148 -13.00 1.16 0.21
C PRO A 148 -12.43 1.35 1.62
N ILE A 149 -11.87 2.53 1.88
CA ILE A 149 -11.21 2.90 3.15
C ILE A 149 -12.15 3.76 3.99
#